data_AF-A0A519XXK4-F1
#
_entry.id   AF-A0A519XXK4-F1
#
_cell.length_a   1.000
_cell.length_b   1.000
_cell.length_c   1.000
_cell.angle_alpha   90.00
_cell.angle_beta   90.00
_cell.angle_gamma   90.00
#
_symmetry.space_group_name_H-M   'P 1'
#
loop_
_entity.id
_entity.type
_entity.pdbx_description
1 polymer ?
#
loop_
_entity_poly.entity_id
_entity_poly.type
_entity_poly.pdbx_seq_one_letter_code
_entity_poly.pdbx_strand_id
1 'polypeptide(L)' 'KRAAAVKTYAVSQGVPTSRLVTEGKGFNEPIADNTTEAGRAANRRVEIVIVANEQLKKEAAEKAG' A
#
# COMPACT_ATOMS: atom_id res chain seq x y z
N LYS A 1 10.28 4.51 5.10
CA LYS A 1 11.36 3.48 4.94
C LYS A 1 10.82 2.08 4.59
N ARG A 2 9.89 1.47 5.36
CA ARG A 2 9.40 0.10 5.09
C ARG A 2 8.67 -0.05 3.74
N ALA A 3 7.70 0.83 3.45
CA ALA A 3 6.99 0.82 2.17
C ALA A 3 7.94 0.98 0.96
N ALA A 4 8.99 1.81 1.10
CA ALA A 4 10.00 1.98 0.06
C ALA A 4 10.84 0.71 -0.18
N ALA A 5 11.18 -0.05 0.87
CA ALA A 5 11.86 -1.33 0.74
C ALA A 5 10.99 -2.36 0.02
N VAL A 6 9.68 -2.43 0.36
CA VAL A 6 8.73 -3.29 -0.34
C VAL A 6 8.57 -2.90 -1.81
N LYS A 7 8.47 -1.60 -2.13
CA LYS A 7 8.47 -1.12 -3.53
C LYS A 7 9.74 -1.53 -4.27
N THR A 8 10.90 -1.37 -3.65
CA THR A 8 12.19 -1.74 -4.27
C THR A 8 12.23 -3.23 -4.60
N TYR A 9 11.76 -4.08 -3.68
CA TYR A 9 11.64 -5.51 -3.94
C TYR A 9 10.64 -5.82 -5.06
N ALA A 10 9.44 -5.21 -5.06
CA ALA A 10 8.46 -5.44 -6.12
C ALA A 10 8.99 -5.05 -7.50
N VAL A 11 9.75 -3.95 -7.59
CA VAL A 11 10.42 -3.53 -8.84
C VAL A 11 11.48 -4.54 -9.26
N SER A 12 12.26 -5.10 -8.34
CA SER A 12 13.24 -6.15 -8.67
C SER A 12 12.59 -7.45 -9.15
N GLN A 13 11.33 -7.70 -8.77
CA GLN A 13 10.51 -8.79 -9.30
C GLN A 13 9.81 -8.46 -10.62
N GLY A 14 10.10 -7.29 -11.22
CA GLY A 14 9.59 -6.91 -12.54
C GLY A 14 8.29 -6.10 -12.54
N VAL A 15 7.80 -5.66 -11.37
CA VAL A 15 6.63 -4.75 -11.33
C VAL A 15 7.04 -3.34 -11.78
N PRO A 16 6.40 -2.76 -12.81
CA PRO A 16 6.73 -1.42 -13.27
C PRO A 16 6.54 -0.36 -12.18
N THR A 17 7.51 0.54 -12.04
CA THR A 17 7.48 1.63 -11.05
C THR A 17 6.26 2.54 -11.20
N SER A 18 5.76 2.72 -12.43
CA SER A 18 4.56 3.50 -12.75
C SER A 18 3.28 2.92 -12.14
N ARG A 19 3.27 1.63 -11.78
CA ARG A 19 2.13 0.96 -11.14
C ARG A 19 2.21 0.95 -9.62
N LEU A 20 3.26 1.54 -9.03
CA LEU A 20 3.55 1.44 -7.60
C LEU A 20 3.58 2.83 -6.95
N VAL A 21 2.57 3.09 -6.12
CA VAL A 21 2.51 4.24 -5.21
C VAL A 21 2.84 3.74 -3.80
N THR A 22 3.66 4.48 -3.07
CA THR A 22 3.96 4.18 -1.66
C THR A 22 3.59 5.36 -0.79
N GLU A 23 2.82 5.11 0.25
CA GLU A 23 2.43 6.11 1.23
C GLU A 23 2.92 5.69 2.63
N GLY A 24 3.38 6.65 3.43
CA GLY A 24 3.75 6.43 4.82
C GLY A 24 2.61 6.87 5.74
N LYS A 25 1.83 5.92 6.24
CA LYS A 25 0.67 6.18 7.14
C LYS A 25 1.05 6.64 8.56
N GLY A 26 2.33 6.62 8.92
CA GLY A 26 2.80 7.04 10.25
C GLY A 26 2.16 6.24 11.40
N PHE A 27 1.94 6.87 12.55
CA PHE A 27 1.28 6.26 13.72
C PHE A 27 -0.24 6.44 13.71
N ASN A 28 -0.82 6.92 12.61
CA ASN A 28 -2.20 7.42 12.59
C ASN A 28 -3.26 6.30 12.55
N GLU A 29 -2.85 5.06 12.24
CA GLU A 29 -3.75 3.89 12.14
C GLU A 29 -3.12 2.65 12.81
N PRO A 30 -2.96 2.64 14.15
CA PRO A 30 -2.47 1.46 14.86
C PRO A 30 -3.51 0.33 14.84
N ILE A 31 -3.07 -0.91 14.68
CA ILE A 31 -3.93 -2.11 14.83
C ILE A 31 -3.81 -2.75 16.19
N ALA A 32 -2.81 -2.34 16.97
CA ALA A 32 -2.52 -2.87 18.28
C ALA A 32 -1.98 -1.77 19.21
N ASP A 33 -1.96 -2.06 20.51
CA ASP A 33 -1.48 -1.13 21.52
C ASP A 33 0.03 -0.81 21.36
N ASN A 34 0.37 0.46 21.17
CA ASN A 34 1.76 0.93 21.03
C ASN A 34 2.57 0.89 22.34
N THR A 35 1.93 0.70 23.50
CA THR A 35 2.63 0.63 24.79
C THR A 35 3.33 -0.71 25.00
N THR A 36 2.80 -1.79 24.42
CA THR A 36 3.38 -3.14 24.52
C THR A 36 4.41 -3.40 23.44
N GLU A 37 5.41 -4.24 23.71
CA GLU A 37 6.39 -4.65 22.70
C GLU A 37 5.72 -5.42 21.55
N ALA A 38 4.80 -6.32 21.89
CA ALA A 38 4.02 -7.09 20.93
C ALA A 38 3.18 -6.19 20.02
N GLY A 39 2.47 -5.20 20.57
CA GLY A 39 1.65 -4.29 19.78
C GLY A 39 2.48 -3.33 18.92
N ARG A 40 3.64 -2.85 19.43
CA ARG A 40 4.60 -2.14 18.57
C ARG A 40 5.07 -3.02 17.42
N ALA A 41 5.34 -4.30 17.64
CA ALA A 41 5.75 -5.23 16.59
C ALA A 41 4.64 -5.41 15.54
N ALA A 42 3.39 -5.61 15.97
CA ALA A 42 2.24 -5.72 15.08
C ALA A 42 2.01 -4.44 14.25
N ASN A 43 2.24 -3.25 14.84
CA ASN A 43 2.13 -1.98 14.12
C ASN A 43 3.27 -1.75 13.11
N ARG A 44 4.35 -2.55 13.13
CA ARG A 44 5.42 -2.47 12.12
C ARG A 44 5.07 -3.22 10.82
N ARG A 45 3.95 -2.88 10.20
CA ARG A 45 3.45 -3.56 8.99
C ARG A 45 3.56 -2.72 7.72
N VAL A 46 3.37 -3.39 6.59
CA VAL A 46 3.15 -2.79 5.27
C VAL A 46 1.91 -3.46 4.68
N GLU A 47 0.96 -2.67 4.22
CA GLU A 47 -0.23 -3.15 3.52
C GLU A 47 -0.09 -2.88 2.03
N ILE A 48 -0.55 -3.83 1.20
CA ILE A 48 -0.54 -3.71 -0.26
C ILE A 48 -1.99 -3.76 -0.72
N VAL A 49 -2.42 -2.71 -1.42
CA VAL A 49 -3.77 -2.60 -1.97
C VAL A 49 -3.67 -2.57 -3.49
N ILE A 50 -4.47 -3.39 -4.16
CA ILE A 50 -4.58 -3.40 -5.62
C ILE A 50 -5.78 -2.54 -5.98
N VAL A 51 -5.55 -1.47 -6.75
CA VAL A 51 -6.59 -0.55 -7.20
C VAL A 51 -6.76 -0.64 -8.72
N ALA A 52 -7.99 -0.40 -9.18
CA ALA A 52 -8.26 -0.21 -10.61
C ALA A 52 -7.50 1.03 -11.11
N ASN A 53 -6.96 0.94 -12.32
CA ASN A 53 -6.35 2.11 -12.97
C ASN A 53 -7.45 3.09 -13.41
N GLU A 54 -7.06 4.34 -13.68
CA GLU A 54 -8.00 5.39 -14.07
C GLU A 54 -8.78 5.06 -15.35
N GLN A 55 -8.17 4.28 -16.24
CA GLN A 55 -8.82 3.86 -17.48
C GLN A 55 -9.97 2.87 -17.24
N LEU A 56 -9.75 1.85 -16.41
CA LEU A 56 -10.79 0.89 -16.01
C LEU A 56 -11.92 1.58 -15.24
N LYS A 57 -11.61 2.60 -14.43
CA LYS A 57 -12.64 3.40 -13.75
C LYS A 57 -13.49 4.20 -14.74
N LYS A 58 -12.87 4.82 -15.74
CA LYS A 58 -13.57 5.59 -16.79
C LYS A 58 -14.45 4.68 -17.65
N GLU A 59 -13.91 3.56 -18.12
CA GLU A 59 -14.66 2.56 -18.90
C GLU A 59 -15.86 2.01 -18.13
N ALA A 60 -15.72 1.79 -16.81
CA ALA A 60 -16.82 1.35 -15.97
C ALA A 60 -17.91 2.43 -15.82
N ALA A 61 -17.53 3.71 -15.71
CA ALA A 61 -18.46 4.82 -15.63
C ALA A 61 -19.23 5.03 -16.95
N GLU A 62 -18.55 4.91 -18.09
CA GLU A 62 -19.15 5.03 -19.43
C GLU A 62 -20.12 3.89 -19.75
N LYS A 63 -19.85 2.66 -19.29
CA LYS A 63 -20.74 1.50 -19.51
C LYS A 63 -21.94 1.46 -18.56
N ALA A 64 -21.90 2.22 -17.47
CA ALA A 64 -22.97 2.29 -16.47
C ALA A 64 -23.99 3.41 -16.74
N GLY A 65 -23.70 4.30 -17.70
CA GLY A 65 -24.64 5.31 -18.23
C GLY A 65 -25.30 4.82 -19.51
#